data_AF-A0A091LQL0-F1
#
_entry.id   AF-A0A091LQL0-F1
#
_cell.length_a   1.000
_cell.length_b   1.000
_cell.length_c   1.000
_cell.angle_alpha   90.00
_cell.angle_beta   90.00
_cell.angle_gamma   90.00
#
_symmetry.space_group_name_H-M   'P 1'
#
loop_
_entity.id
_entity.type
_entity.pdbx_description
1 polymer ?
#
loop_
_entity_poly.entity_id
_entity_poly.type
_entity_poly.pdbx_seq_one_letter_code
_entity_poly.pdbx_strand_id
1 'polypeptide(L)'
;MDPLNDNVATLLHQSSDKFVAELWKDVDRIVGLDQVTGITETAFGSAYKTKKGMFRTVGQLYKESLTKLMATLRNTNPNFVRCIIPNHEKRAGKLDPHLVLDQLRCNGVLEGIRICRQGFPNRIVFQEFRQRYEILTPNAIPKGFMDGKQACERMIRALELDPNLYRIGQSKIFFRAGVLAHLEEERDLKITDIIIFFQAVCRGYLARKAFAKKQQQLSALKILQRNCAA
;
A
#
# COMPACT_ATOMS: atom_id res chain seq x y z
N MET A 1 -32.70 19.32 -11.35
CA MET A 1 -33.57 18.41 -10.57
C MET A 1 -33.72 17.14 -11.38
N ASP A 2 -33.88 15.98 -10.75
CA ASP A 2 -34.09 14.70 -11.44
C ASP A 2 -35.50 14.17 -11.15
N PRO A 3 -36.55 14.84 -11.67
CA PRO A 3 -37.93 14.50 -11.34
C PRO A 3 -38.39 13.23 -12.04
N LEU A 4 -39.20 12.44 -11.35
CA LEU A 4 -39.88 11.27 -11.89
C LEU A 4 -41.40 11.39 -11.69
N ASN A 5 -42.15 10.55 -12.40
CA ASN A 5 -43.59 10.45 -12.20
C ASN A 5 -43.88 9.55 -10.97
N ASP A 6 -44.38 10.16 -9.89
CA ASP A 6 -44.64 9.50 -8.60
C ASP A 6 -45.65 8.34 -8.72
N ASN A 7 -46.62 8.43 -9.63
CA ASN A 7 -47.61 7.36 -9.84
C ASN A 7 -46.97 6.12 -10.43
N VAL A 8 -46.05 6.29 -11.39
CA VAL A 8 -45.33 5.19 -12.02
C VAL A 8 -44.35 4.57 -11.03
N ALA A 9 -43.63 5.38 -10.25
CA ALA A 9 -42.72 4.89 -9.22
C ALA A 9 -43.45 4.06 -8.15
N THR A 10 -44.65 4.50 -7.73
CA THR A 10 -45.49 3.76 -6.78
C THR A 10 -45.97 2.43 -7.35
N LEU A 11 -46.39 2.40 -8.62
CA LEU A 11 -46.79 1.17 -9.29
C LEU A 11 -45.64 0.16 -9.37
N LEU A 12 -44.43 0.62 -9.69
CA LEU A 12 -43.24 -0.25 -9.77
C LEU A 12 -42.85 -0.82 -8.41
N HIS A 13 -43.00 -0.05 -7.34
CA HIS A 13 -42.80 -0.54 -5.97
C HIS A 13 -43.81 -1.62 -5.56
N GLN A 14 -45.04 -1.55 -6.07
CA GLN A 14 -46.10 -2.54 -5.84
C GLN A 14 -46.13 -3.68 -6.88
N SER A 15 -45.08 -3.81 -7.68
CA SER A 15 -44.99 -4.84 -8.71
C SER A 15 -45.16 -6.25 -8.13
N SER A 16 -45.81 -7.12 -8.89
CA SER A 16 -45.92 -8.55 -8.58
C SER A 16 -44.58 -9.29 -8.73
N ASP A 17 -43.65 -8.72 -9.50
CA ASP A 17 -42.26 -9.19 -9.54
C ASP A 17 -41.49 -8.67 -8.34
N LYS A 18 -41.06 -9.60 -7.48
CA LYS A 18 -40.31 -9.33 -6.26
C LYS A 18 -39.02 -8.53 -6.53
N PHE A 19 -38.32 -8.80 -7.64
CA PHE A 19 -37.07 -8.09 -7.98
C PHE A 19 -37.36 -6.61 -8.30
N VAL A 20 -38.42 -6.35 -9.07
CA VAL A 20 -38.84 -4.99 -9.42
C VAL A 20 -39.32 -4.24 -8.18
N ALA A 21 -40.14 -4.86 -7.34
CA ALA A 21 -40.61 -4.25 -6.09
C ALA A 21 -39.44 -3.89 -5.15
N GLU A 22 -38.38 -4.72 -5.11
CA GLU A 22 -37.19 -4.48 -4.31
C GLU A 22 -36.34 -3.32 -4.85
N LEU A 23 -36.17 -3.22 -6.17
CA LEU A 23 -35.42 -2.12 -6.80
C LEU A 23 -36.04 -0.74 -6.49
N TRP A 24 -37.37 -0.69 -6.38
CA TRP A 24 -38.13 0.53 -6.12
C TRP A 24 -38.54 0.70 -4.66
N LYS A 25 -37.90 0.01 -3.71
CA LYS A 25 -38.28 0.05 -2.28
C LYS A 25 -38.23 1.45 -1.65
N ASP A 26 -37.34 2.31 -2.12
CA ASP A 26 -37.10 3.66 -1.58
C ASP A 26 -37.88 4.76 -2.33
N VAL A 27 -39.14 4.51 -2.73
CA VAL A 27 -39.99 5.51 -3.44
C VAL A 27 -40.11 6.83 -2.68
N ASP A 28 -40.09 6.80 -1.34
CA ASP A 28 -40.17 7.98 -0.48
C ASP A 28 -39.05 9.01 -0.71
N ARG A 29 -37.98 8.64 -1.43
CA ARG A 29 -36.87 9.54 -1.80
C ARG A 29 -37.01 10.14 -3.20
N ILE A 30 -38.00 9.72 -3.97
CA ILE A 30 -38.23 10.19 -5.33
C ILE A 30 -38.93 11.55 -5.28
N VAL A 31 -38.45 12.46 -6.10
CA VAL A 31 -39.02 13.80 -6.25
C VAL A 31 -40.00 13.78 -7.42
N GLY A 32 -41.26 14.09 -7.13
CA GLY A 32 -42.30 14.19 -8.15
C GLY A 32 -42.11 15.36 -9.10
N LEU A 33 -42.46 15.15 -10.36
CA LEU A 33 -42.45 16.19 -11.40
C LEU A 33 -43.29 17.42 -11.02
N ASP A 34 -44.47 17.20 -10.41
CA ASP A 34 -45.36 18.26 -9.93
C ASP A 34 -44.78 19.08 -8.76
N GLN A 35 -43.83 18.50 -8.03
CA GLN A 35 -43.13 19.18 -6.94
C GLN A 35 -42.04 20.11 -7.45
N VAL A 36 -41.48 19.83 -8.65
CA VAL A 36 -40.43 20.66 -9.25
C VAL A 36 -41.03 21.84 -10.02
N THR A 37 -42.15 21.65 -10.71
CA THR A 37 -42.85 22.71 -11.46
C THR A 37 -43.46 23.76 -10.54
N GLY A 38 -43.96 23.37 -9.37
CA GLY A 38 -44.50 24.29 -8.34
C GLY A 38 -43.44 25.11 -7.57
N ILE A 39 -42.14 24.85 -7.74
CA ILE A 39 -41.07 25.66 -7.12
C ILE A 39 -40.77 26.92 -7.96
N THR A 40 -41.02 26.85 -9.27
CA THR A 40 -40.83 27.98 -10.21
C THR A 40 -42.00 28.97 -10.22
N GLU A 41 -43.19 28.55 -9.81
CA GLU A 41 -44.36 29.42 -9.69
C GLU A 41 -44.68 29.64 -8.21
N THR A 42 -44.61 30.88 -7.75
CA THR A 42 -45.05 31.30 -6.41
C THR A 42 -46.58 31.23 -6.29
N ALA A 43 -47.16 30.03 -6.42
CA ALA A 43 -48.59 29.80 -6.24
C ALA A 43 -48.85 29.24 -4.84
N PHE A 44 -49.31 30.11 -3.96
CA PHE A 44 -49.86 29.76 -2.65
C PHE A 44 -51.02 28.77 -2.81
N GLY A 45 -50.94 27.62 -2.13
CA GLY A 45 -52.11 26.79 -1.86
C GLY A 45 -52.27 25.54 -2.73
N SER A 46 -51.38 24.57 -2.57
CA SER A 46 -51.75 23.17 -2.76
C SER A 46 -51.04 22.32 -1.71
N ALA A 47 -51.79 21.40 -1.10
CA ALA A 47 -51.33 20.57 -0.01
C ALA A 47 -50.35 19.50 -0.53
N TYR A 48 -49.10 19.90 -0.72
CA TYR A 48 -48.01 18.98 -1.00
C TYR A 48 -47.86 18.03 0.20
N LYS A 49 -48.20 16.74 0.00
CA LYS A 49 -47.87 15.66 0.93
C LYS A 49 -46.35 15.43 0.91
N THR A 50 -45.59 16.39 1.42
CA THR A 50 -44.17 16.19 1.72
C THR A 50 -44.04 16.05 3.23
N LYS A 51 -43.60 14.88 3.72
CA LYS A 51 -42.99 14.82 5.05
C LYS A 51 -41.86 15.86 5.06
N LYS A 52 -42.03 16.90 5.89
CA LYS A 52 -41.08 18.01 6.08
C LYS A 52 -39.64 17.50 6.19
N GLY A 53 -38.74 18.09 5.40
CA GLY A 53 -37.39 18.38 5.91
C GLY A 53 -36.18 17.85 5.16
N MET A 54 -36.29 17.21 3.99
CA MET A 54 -35.07 16.71 3.32
C MET A 54 -35.12 16.72 1.79
N PHE A 55 -35.56 17.83 1.21
CA PHE A 55 -35.31 18.04 -0.22
C PHE A 55 -33.82 18.30 -0.43
N ARG A 56 -33.11 17.35 -1.08
CA ARG A 56 -31.69 17.49 -1.43
C ARG A 56 -31.55 17.43 -2.94
N THR A 57 -30.88 18.41 -3.53
CA THR A 57 -30.53 18.35 -4.95
C THR A 57 -29.51 17.24 -5.20
N VAL A 58 -29.47 16.72 -6.43
CA VAL A 58 -28.45 15.75 -6.87
C VAL A 58 -27.03 16.30 -6.60
N GLY A 59 -26.82 17.61 -6.80
CA GLY A 59 -25.54 18.27 -6.50
C GLY A 59 -25.19 18.23 -5.01
N GLN A 60 -26.15 18.44 -4.12
CA GLN A 60 -25.94 18.35 -2.67
C GLN A 60 -25.65 16.91 -2.23
N LEU A 61 -26.37 15.92 -2.77
CA LEU A 61 -26.12 14.49 -2.52
C LEU A 61 -24.71 14.08 -2.98
N TYR A 62 -24.31 14.50 -4.18
CA TYR A 62 -22.97 14.27 -4.69
C TYR A 62 -21.89 14.90 -3.81
N LYS A 63 -22.09 16.16 -3.37
CA LYS A 63 -21.15 16.87 -2.49
C LYS A 63 -20.97 16.13 -1.16
N GLU A 64 -22.04 15.63 -0.56
CA GLU A 64 -21.96 14.87 0.69
C GLU A 64 -21.23 13.54 0.52
N SER A 65 -21.53 12.79 -0.54
CA SER A 65 -20.83 11.53 -0.87
C SER A 65 -19.35 11.77 -1.16
N LEU A 66 -19.02 12.81 -1.92
CA LEU A 66 -17.64 13.20 -2.22
C LEU A 66 -16.90 13.61 -0.94
N THR A 67 -17.54 14.36 -0.04
CA THR A 67 -16.94 14.79 1.23
C THR A 67 -16.59 13.57 2.10
N LYS A 68 -17.50 12.59 2.19
CA LYS A 68 -17.25 11.33 2.90
C LYS A 68 -16.08 10.56 2.29
N LEU A 69 -16.05 10.43 0.97
CA LEU A 69 -14.94 9.77 0.26
C LEU A 69 -13.61 10.48 0.53
N MET A 70 -13.57 11.81 0.43
CA MET A 70 -12.36 12.59 0.68
C MET A 70 -11.89 12.47 2.14
N ALA A 71 -12.80 12.36 3.10
CA ALA A 71 -12.44 12.11 4.50
C ALA A 71 -11.77 10.73 4.66
N THR A 72 -12.32 9.69 4.03
CA THR A 72 -11.70 8.36 4.01
C THR A 72 -10.31 8.42 3.37
N LEU A 73 -10.20 8.97 2.16
CA LEU A 73 -8.93 9.04 1.42
C LEU A 73 -7.84 9.78 2.19
N ARG A 74 -8.18 10.89 2.87
CA ARG A 74 -7.24 11.67 3.70
C ARG A 74 -6.71 10.90 4.92
N ASN A 75 -7.47 9.93 5.42
CA ASN A 75 -7.11 9.09 6.55
C ASN A 75 -6.44 7.76 6.12
N THR A 76 -6.07 7.63 4.85
CA THR A 76 -5.33 6.47 4.32
C THR A 76 -3.96 6.89 3.79
N ASN A 77 -3.13 5.90 3.44
CA ASN A 77 -1.88 6.14 2.72
C ASN A 77 -2.14 6.07 1.19
N PRO A 78 -2.13 7.20 0.47
CA PRO A 78 -2.48 7.21 -0.95
C PRO A 78 -1.33 6.71 -1.82
N ASN A 79 -1.67 5.85 -2.78
CA ASN A 79 -0.78 5.48 -3.88
C ASN A 79 -1.36 6.04 -5.18
N PHE A 80 -0.54 6.74 -5.96
CA PHE A 80 -0.99 7.42 -7.18
C PHE A 80 -0.59 6.64 -8.42
N VAL A 81 -1.58 6.26 -9.23
CA VAL A 81 -1.38 5.74 -10.58
C VAL A 81 -1.95 6.77 -11.56
N ARG A 82 -1.10 7.30 -12.45
CA ARG A 82 -1.49 8.30 -13.45
C ARG A 82 -1.54 7.63 -14.82
N CYS A 83 -2.75 7.39 -15.31
CA CYS A 83 -2.97 6.87 -16.65
C CYS A 83 -2.72 7.99 -17.68
N ILE A 84 -1.99 7.67 -18.76
CA ILE A 84 -1.68 8.59 -19.85
C ILE A 84 -2.28 8.03 -21.14
N ILE A 85 -2.99 8.88 -21.88
CA ILE A 85 -3.53 8.53 -23.19
C ILE A 85 -2.42 8.72 -24.23
N PRO A 86 -1.99 7.65 -24.94
CA PRO A 86 -0.88 7.74 -25.87
C PRO A 86 -1.26 8.36 -27.22
N ASN A 87 -2.52 8.20 -27.67
CA ASN A 87 -3.07 8.80 -28.89
C ASN A 87 -4.61 8.73 -28.87
N HIS A 88 -5.28 9.63 -29.60
CA HIS A 88 -6.75 9.63 -29.73
C HIS A 88 -7.29 8.62 -30.76
N GLU A 89 -6.44 8.12 -31.64
CA GLU A 89 -6.80 7.14 -32.67
C GLU A 89 -7.00 5.71 -32.13
N LYS A 90 -6.74 5.49 -30.82
CA LYS A 90 -6.79 4.18 -30.15
C LYS A 90 -5.89 3.14 -30.82
N ARG A 91 -4.79 3.57 -31.46
CA ARG A 91 -3.83 2.66 -32.11
C ARG A 91 -2.77 2.19 -31.12
N ALA A 92 -2.58 0.88 -31.04
CA ALA A 92 -1.48 0.29 -30.28
C ALA A 92 -0.12 0.71 -30.87
N GLY A 93 0.88 0.94 -30.02
CA GLY A 93 2.23 1.31 -30.43
C GLY A 93 2.41 2.73 -30.99
N LYS A 94 1.33 3.49 -31.19
CA LYS A 94 1.40 4.90 -31.62
C LYS A 94 1.46 5.82 -30.40
N LEU A 95 2.37 6.79 -30.42
CA LEU A 95 2.51 7.83 -29.40
C LEU A 95 2.43 9.21 -30.05
N ASP A 96 1.57 10.07 -29.52
CA ASP A 96 1.53 11.50 -29.84
C ASP A 96 2.30 12.28 -28.75
N PRO A 97 3.50 12.82 -29.06
CA PRO A 97 4.35 13.47 -28.06
C PRO A 97 3.72 14.73 -27.45
N HIS A 98 3.00 15.54 -28.22
CA HIS A 98 2.43 16.79 -27.72
C HIS A 98 1.28 16.52 -26.77
N LEU A 99 0.39 15.59 -27.15
CA LEU A 99 -0.71 15.12 -26.30
C LEU A 99 -0.19 14.57 -24.96
N VAL A 100 0.87 13.76 -24.99
CA VAL A 100 1.45 13.17 -23.77
C VAL A 100 2.13 14.24 -22.93
N LEU A 101 2.88 15.15 -23.53
CA LEU A 101 3.58 16.22 -22.80
C LEU A 101 2.62 17.13 -22.05
N ASP A 102 1.49 17.50 -22.67
CA ASP A 102 0.48 18.33 -22.04
C ASP A 102 -0.19 17.60 -20.87
N GLN A 103 -0.48 16.30 -20.99
CA GLN A 103 -0.95 15.49 -19.88
C GLN A 103 0.05 15.45 -18.72
N LEU A 104 1.35 15.30 -18.99
CA LEU A 104 2.39 15.27 -17.95
C LEU A 104 2.46 16.60 -17.18
N ARG A 105 2.25 17.73 -17.86
CA ARG A 105 2.18 19.06 -17.25
C ARG A 105 0.90 19.24 -16.43
N CYS A 106 -0.27 18.99 -17.02
CA CYS A 106 -1.57 19.20 -16.36
C CYS A 106 -1.80 18.24 -15.19
N ASN A 107 -1.28 17.01 -15.27
CA ASN A 107 -1.37 16.04 -14.17
C ASN A 107 -0.35 16.31 -13.05
N GLY A 108 0.55 17.29 -13.21
CA GLY A 108 1.60 17.62 -12.26
C GLY A 108 2.66 16.53 -12.12
N VAL A 109 2.87 15.71 -13.15
CA VAL A 109 3.86 14.62 -13.12
C VAL A 109 5.27 15.20 -13.07
N LEU A 110 5.53 16.27 -13.81
CA LEU A 110 6.84 16.94 -13.81
C LEU A 110 7.17 17.55 -12.43
N GLU A 111 6.17 18.18 -11.81
CA GLU A 111 6.24 18.70 -10.44
C GLU A 111 6.45 17.57 -9.43
N GLY A 112 5.71 16.47 -9.58
CA GLY A 112 5.85 15.28 -8.75
C GLY A 112 7.27 14.70 -8.82
N ILE A 113 7.84 14.58 -10.03
CA ILE A 113 9.23 14.14 -10.23
C ILE A 113 10.20 15.11 -9.54
N ARG A 114 10.00 16.42 -9.69
CA ARG A 114 10.86 17.43 -9.06
C ARG A 114 10.85 17.32 -7.55
N ILE A 115 9.67 17.20 -6.95
CA ILE A 115 9.48 17.00 -5.50
C ILE A 115 10.14 15.68 -5.05
N CYS A 116 9.97 14.59 -5.80
CA CYS A 116 10.59 13.31 -5.47
C CYS A 116 12.12 13.35 -5.58
N ARG A 117 12.68 14.10 -6.53
CA ARG A 117 14.14 14.25 -6.71
C ARG A 117 14.79 15.15 -5.67
N GLN A 118 14.13 16.23 -5.28
CA GLN A 118 14.62 17.16 -4.26
C GLN A 118 14.30 16.68 -2.84
N GLY A 119 13.24 15.89 -2.69
CA GLY A 119 12.76 15.38 -1.42
C GLY A 119 13.40 14.06 -1.01
N PHE A 120 12.90 13.55 0.11
CA PHE A 120 13.29 12.27 0.69
C PHE A 120 12.02 11.43 0.87
N PRO A 121 11.55 10.77 -0.21
CA PRO A 121 10.25 10.09 -0.20
C PRO A 121 10.20 8.91 0.78
N ASN A 122 11.35 8.26 0.99
CA ASN A 122 11.47 7.12 1.89
C ASN A 122 11.74 7.59 3.31
N ARG A 123 10.98 7.08 4.28
CA ARG A 123 11.06 7.48 5.69
C ARG A 123 10.95 6.25 6.57
N ILE A 124 11.89 6.04 7.46
CA ILE A 124 11.95 4.87 8.33
C ILE A 124 12.18 5.31 9.78
N VAL A 125 11.51 4.67 10.74
CA VAL A 125 11.70 4.96 12.17
C VAL A 125 13.06 4.44 12.61
N PHE A 126 13.72 5.13 13.55
CA PHE A 126 15.06 4.74 14.03
C PHE A 126 15.16 3.29 14.48
N GLN A 127 14.16 2.81 15.24
CA GLN A 127 14.12 1.43 15.70
C GLN A 127 14.06 0.44 14.54
N GLU A 128 13.22 0.71 13.54
CA GLU A 128 13.06 -0.14 12.37
C GLU A 128 14.33 -0.16 11.51
N PHE A 129 14.95 1.00 11.29
CA PHE A 129 16.22 1.09 10.55
C PHE A 129 17.33 0.29 11.24
N ARG A 130 17.45 0.44 12.56
CA ARG A 130 18.43 -0.32 13.34
C ARG A 130 18.16 -1.82 13.23
N GLN A 131 16.95 -2.26 13.57
CA GLN A 131 16.60 -3.69 13.57
C GLN A 131 16.83 -4.33 12.19
N ARG A 132 16.56 -3.59 11.11
CA ARG A 132 16.64 -4.10 9.75
C ARG A 132 18.07 -4.14 9.22
N TYR A 133 18.88 -3.10 9.46
CA TYR A 133 20.19 -2.92 8.82
C TYR A 133 21.40 -3.09 9.74
N GLU A 134 21.24 -3.37 11.05
CA GLU A 134 22.37 -3.57 11.97
C GLU A 134 23.31 -4.71 11.54
N ILE A 135 22.79 -5.69 10.79
CA ILE A 135 23.57 -6.78 10.17
C ILE A 135 24.63 -6.28 9.16
N LEU A 136 24.39 -5.13 8.53
CA LEU A 136 25.32 -4.51 7.59
C LEU A 136 26.43 -3.73 8.29
N THR A 137 26.25 -3.38 9.56
CA THR A 137 27.16 -2.54 10.33
C THR A 137 27.66 -3.26 11.58
N PRO A 138 28.38 -4.39 11.43
CA PRO A 138 28.88 -5.14 12.58
C PRO A 138 29.79 -4.25 13.43
N ASN A 139 29.62 -4.31 14.75
CA ASN A 139 30.39 -3.56 15.75
C ASN A 139 30.22 -2.02 15.73
N ALA A 140 29.39 -1.45 14.85
CA ALA A 140 29.14 -0.01 14.83
C ALA A 140 28.44 0.49 16.11
N ILE A 141 27.58 -0.35 16.68
CA ILE A 141 26.84 -0.09 17.91
C ILE A 141 27.45 -0.91 19.06
N PRO A 142 27.94 -0.26 20.13
CA PRO A 142 28.40 -0.93 21.34
C PRO A 142 27.29 -1.75 22.01
N LYS A 143 27.69 -2.81 22.73
CA LYS A 143 26.75 -3.61 23.54
C LYS A 143 26.23 -2.75 24.69
N GLY A 144 24.91 -2.66 24.83
CA GLY A 144 24.23 -1.87 25.86
C GLY A 144 23.08 -1.06 25.31
N PHE A 145 22.47 -0.25 26.18
CA PHE A 145 21.43 0.70 25.78
C PHE A 145 22.05 1.91 25.07
N MET A 146 21.45 2.34 23.97
CA MET A 146 21.84 3.52 23.21
C MET A 146 20.59 4.17 22.63
N ASP A 147 20.57 5.50 22.59
CA ASP A 147 19.52 6.26 21.94
C ASP A 147 19.37 5.88 20.44
N GLY A 148 18.12 5.81 19.98
CA GLY A 148 17.81 5.36 18.62
C GLY A 148 18.40 6.27 17.54
N LYS A 149 18.41 7.59 17.76
CA LYS A 149 18.98 8.55 16.82
C LYS A 149 20.49 8.39 16.74
N GLN A 150 21.15 8.32 17.89
CA GLN A 150 22.60 8.13 17.97
C GLN A 150 23.07 6.80 17.34
N ALA A 151 22.31 5.72 17.57
CA ALA A 151 22.58 4.43 16.93
C ALA A 151 22.49 4.53 15.41
N CYS A 152 21.44 5.17 14.88
CA CYS A 152 21.27 5.40 13.45
C CYS A 152 22.38 6.26 12.84
N GLU A 153 22.82 7.32 13.53
CA GLU A 153 23.95 8.15 13.08
C GLU A 153 25.24 7.35 12.96
N ARG A 154 25.52 6.47 13.92
CA ARG A 154 26.69 5.57 13.87
C ARG A 154 26.59 4.57 12.73
N MET A 155 25.42 3.95 12.54
CA MET A 155 25.18 3.02 11.44
C MET A 155 25.38 3.70 10.08
N ILE A 156 24.83 4.90 9.89
CA ILE A 156 24.98 5.65 8.63
C ILE A 156 26.45 5.97 8.34
N ARG A 157 27.23 6.33 9.36
CA ARG A 157 28.68 6.55 9.19
C ARG A 157 29.41 5.26 8.81
N ALA A 158 29.04 4.13 9.43
CA ALA A 158 29.63 2.82 9.12
C ALA A 158 29.24 2.31 7.72
N LEU A 159 28.08 2.71 7.20
CA LEU A 159 27.63 2.44 5.83
C LEU A 159 28.25 3.41 4.80
N GLU A 160 28.99 4.43 5.25
CA GLU A 160 29.62 5.44 4.38
C GLU A 160 28.65 6.10 3.39
N LEU A 161 27.39 6.29 3.80
CA LEU A 161 26.38 6.90 2.94
C LEU A 161 26.68 8.39 2.71
N ASP A 162 26.60 8.82 1.44
CA ASP A 162 26.71 10.23 1.08
C ASP A 162 25.67 11.07 1.86
N PRO A 163 26.11 12.12 2.59
CA PRO A 163 25.22 13.05 3.28
C PRO A 163 24.12 13.66 2.41
N ASN A 164 24.26 13.71 1.09
CA ASN A 164 23.20 14.19 0.18
C ASN A 164 22.02 13.20 0.05
N LEU A 165 22.26 11.91 0.32
CA LEU A 165 21.28 10.84 0.11
C LEU A 165 20.32 10.63 1.29
N TYR A 166 20.62 11.19 2.47
CA TYR A 166 19.79 11.03 3.66
C TYR A 166 19.62 12.32 4.46
N ARG A 167 18.58 12.40 5.30
CA ARG A 167 18.43 13.40 6.36
C ARG A 167 17.93 12.71 7.63
N ILE A 168 18.50 13.08 8.78
CA ILE A 168 18.09 12.54 10.08
C ILE A 168 17.13 13.53 10.71
N GLY A 169 15.89 13.10 10.94
CA GLY A 169 14.87 13.89 11.62
C GLY A 169 14.90 13.72 13.14
N GLN A 170 13.75 13.97 13.77
CA GLN A 170 13.59 13.81 15.23
C GLN A 170 13.32 12.37 15.65
N SER A 171 12.59 11.60 14.84
CA SER A 171 12.20 10.21 15.13
C SER A 171 12.42 9.24 13.96
N LYS A 172 12.79 9.77 12.80
CA LYS A 172 12.90 9.03 11.54
C LYS A 172 14.12 9.45 10.75
N ILE A 173 14.64 8.54 9.94
CA ILE A 173 15.59 8.83 8.88
C ILE A 173 14.83 8.93 7.57
N PHE A 174 15.24 9.89 6.75
CA PHE A 174 14.68 10.17 5.45
C PHE A 174 15.73 9.85 4.40
N PHE A 175 15.36 9.13 3.35
CA PHE A 175 16.24 8.70 2.28
C PHE A 175 15.72 9.17 0.92
N ARG A 176 16.65 9.46 0.02
CA ARG A 176 16.33 9.62 -1.41
C ARG A 176 15.88 8.30 -2.01
N ALA A 177 15.25 8.37 -3.19
CA ALA A 177 14.90 7.18 -3.96
C ALA A 177 16.16 6.35 -4.29
N GLY A 178 16.02 5.03 -4.30
CA GLY A 178 17.11 4.09 -4.60
C GLY A 178 17.94 3.63 -3.40
N VAL A 179 18.17 4.49 -2.40
CA VAL A 179 19.05 4.18 -1.26
C VAL A 179 18.61 2.95 -0.48
N LEU A 180 17.33 2.89 -0.09
CA LEU A 180 16.80 1.73 0.66
C LEU A 180 16.83 0.44 -0.17
N ALA A 181 16.60 0.53 -1.48
CA ALA A 181 16.65 -0.66 -2.35
C ALA A 181 18.06 -1.24 -2.37
N HIS A 182 19.08 -0.39 -2.47
CA HIS A 182 20.48 -0.82 -2.40
C HIS A 182 20.83 -1.43 -1.03
N LEU A 183 20.37 -0.83 0.07
CA LEU A 183 20.58 -1.40 1.42
C LEU A 183 19.87 -2.75 1.60
N GLU A 184 18.69 -2.95 1.00
CA GLU A 184 18.02 -4.26 1.00
C GLU A 184 18.80 -5.30 0.21
N GLU A 185 19.34 -4.94 -0.96
CA GLU A 185 20.14 -5.84 -1.79
C GLU A 185 21.40 -6.31 -1.06
N GLU A 186 22.17 -5.38 -0.46
CA GLU A 186 23.35 -5.71 0.34
C GLU A 186 22.99 -6.59 1.55
N ARG A 187 21.84 -6.32 2.17
CA ARG A 187 21.34 -7.11 3.30
C ARG A 187 21.00 -8.54 2.87
N ASP A 188 20.32 -8.71 1.75
CA ASP A 188 19.93 -10.02 1.24
C ASP A 188 21.15 -10.88 0.87
N LEU A 189 22.19 -10.26 0.27
CA LEU A 189 23.48 -10.90 0.03
C LEU A 189 24.13 -11.36 1.35
N LYS A 190 24.18 -10.46 2.35
CA LYS A 190 24.79 -10.76 3.66
C LYS A 190 24.08 -11.89 4.39
N ILE A 191 22.75 -11.88 4.39
CA ILE A 191 21.93 -12.93 5.01
C ILE A 191 22.19 -14.26 4.30
N THR A 192 22.26 -14.25 2.97
CA THR A 192 22.50 -15.44 2.16
C THR A 192 23.83 -16.11 2.54
N ASP A 193 24.92 -15.35 2.65
CA ASP A 193 26.23 -15.86 3.08
C ASP A 193 26.17 -16.50 4.49
N ILE A 194 25.49 -15.84 5.43
CA ILE A 194 25.33 -16.34 6.81
C ILE A 194 24.55 -17.66 6.82
N ILE A 195 23.47 -17.74 6.04
CA ILE A 195 22.66 -18.97 5.93
C ILE A 195 23.47 -20.10 5.30
N ILE A 196 24.24 -19.83 4.24
CA ILE A 196 25.12 -20.83 3.61
C ILE A 196 26.14 -21.35 4.62
N PHE A 197 26.78 -20.46 5.37
CA PHE A 197 27.75 -20.84 6.41
C PHE A 197 27.09 -21.69 7.51
N PHE A 198 25.94 -21.26 8.02
CA PHE A 198 25.17 -22.01 9.01
C PHE A 198 24.83 -23.43 8.51
N GLN A 199 24.32 -23.54 7.28
CA GLN A 199 24.00 -24.82 6.66
C GLN A 199 25.25 -25.71 6.54
N ALA A 200 26.41 -25.15 6.15
CA ALA A 200 27.66 -25.89 6.06
C ALA A 200 28.09 -26.45 7.42
N VAL A 201 27.99 -25.65 8.50
CA VAL A 201 28.30 -26.08 9.87
C VAL A 201 27.36 -27.20 10.32
N CYS A 202 26.04 -27.05 10.11
CA CYS A 202 25.06 -28.07 10.47
C CYS A 202 25.30 -29.39 9.73
N ARG A 203 25.51 -29.34 8.40
CA ARG A 203 25.82 -30.53 7.58
C ARG A 203 27.13 -31.19 8.04
N GLY A 204 28.16 -30.40 8.31
CA GLY A 204 29.44 -30.89 8.82
C GLY A 204 29.31 -31.56 10.19
N TYR A 205 28.51 -30.98 11.10
CA TYR A 205 28.24 -31.58 12.41
C TYR A 205 27.52 -32.94 12.27
N LEU A 206 26.46 -32.99 11.47
CA LEU A 206 25.71 -34.24 11.23
C LEU A 206 26.59 -35.32 10.60
N ALA A 207 27.42 -34.98 9.62
CA ALA A 207 28.35 -35.91 8.98
C ALA A 207 29.37 -36.49 9.97
N ARG A 208 30.00 -35.65 10.80
CA ARG A 208 30.95 -36.11 11.84
C ARG A 208 30.28 -37.00 12.88
N LYS A 209 29.06 -36.66 13.30
CA LYS A 209 28.29 -37.50 14.24
C LYS A 209 27.94 -38.85 13.64
N ALA A 210 27.52 -38.88 12.38
CA ALA A 210 27.23 -40.13 11.67
C ALA A 210 28.50 -40.99 11.47
N PHE A 211 29.63 -40.37 11.15
CA PHE A 211 30.91 -41.06 11.02
C PHE A 211 31.38 -41.68 12.35
N ALA A 212 31.35 -40.91 13.45
CA ALA A 212 31.71 -41.40 14.77
C ALA A 212 30.86 -42.61 15.18
N LYS A 213 29.54 -42.57 14.91
CA LYS A 213 28.64 -43.71 15.12
C LYS A 213 29.05 -44.94 14.29
N LYS A 214 29.33 -44.76 12.99
CA LYS A 214 29.81 -45.86 12.13
C LYS A 214 31.14 -46.44 12.60
N GLN A 215 32.05 -45.60 13.11
CA GLN A 215 33.35 -46.04 13.59
C GLN A 215 33.22 -46.88 14.87
N GLN A 216 32.34 -46.49 15.80
CA GLN A 216 31.99 -47.31 16.96
C GLN A 216 31.37 -48.66 16.55
N GLN A 217 30.43 -48.63 15.59
CA GLN A 217 29.80 -49.85 15.06
C GLN A 217 30.82 -50.79 14.40
N LEU A 218 31.77 -50.25 13.62
CA LEU A 218 32.81 -51.03 12.97
C LEU A 218 33.74 -51.70 13.98
N SER A 219 34.08 -51.01 15.08
CA SER A 219 34.86 -51.60 16.17
C SER A 219 34.13 -52.77 16.83
N ALA A 220 32.84 -52.59 17.17
CA ALA A 220 32.01 -53.64 17.74
C ALA A 220 31.83 -54.83 16.79
N LEU A 221 31.65 -54.57 15.49
CA LEU A 221 31.48 -55.59 14.47
C LEU A 221 32.72 -56.48 14.33
N LYS A 222 33.93 -55.91 14.39
CA LYS A 222 35.18 -56.70 14.38
C LYS A 222 35.30 -57.64 15.57
N ILE A 223 34.88 -57.20 16.76
CA ILE A 223 34.88 -58.03 17.97
C ILE A 223 33.90 -59.21 17.79
N LEU A 224 32.68 -58.93 17.32
CA LEU A 224 31.67 -59.97 17.06
C LEU A 224 32.16 -60.99 16.02
N GLN A 225 32.72 -60.52 14.90
CA GLN A 225 33.25 -61.39 13.85
C GLN A 225 34.36 -62.32 14.37
N ARG A 226 35.28 -61.79 15.18
CA ARG A 226 36.34 -62.59 15.81
C ARG A 226 35.76 -63.66 16.74
N ASN A 227 34.73 -63.33 17.51
CA ASN A 227 34.08 -64.27 18.42
C ASN A 227 33.30 -65.37 17.69
N CYS A 228 32.71 -65.08 16.52
CA CYS A 228 32.00 -66.09 15.72
C CYS A 228 32.94 -67.01 14.93
N ALA A 229 34.17 -66.59 14.67
CA ALA A 229 35.17 -67.37 13.94
C ALA A 229 36.01 -68.29 14.84
N ALA A 230 35.99 -68.06 16.16
CA ALA A 230 36.61 -68.90 17.17
C ALA A 230 35.65 -70.02 17.60
#